data_AF-E0LS88-F1
#
_entry.id   AF-E0LS88-F1
#
_cell.length_a   1.000
_cell.length_b   1.000
_cell.length_c   1.000
_cell.angle_alpha   90.00
_cell.angle_beta   90.00
_cell.angle_gamma   90.00
#
_symmetry.space_group_name_H-M   'P 1'
#
loop_
_entity.id
_entity.type
_entity.pdbx_description
1 polymer ?
#
loop_
_entity_poly.entity_id
_entity_poly.type
_entity_poly.pdbx_seq_one_letter_code
_entity_poly.pdbx_strand_id
1 'polypeptide(L)'
;MQSTLDIDGKSKKQARFTRLVSFDPATGKTAMYGYPIDGEAYSKNSDAKIGDIVAIDNQHLLLIEQGTNKNDAMRNLVYKVDLRPATELSAFDKPGDYPEFDDKKTLAQRGIKLAAKSLVVDLRQLGWQQEKAEGLALIDNRMLAVTNDNDFGVKAVMQNPVEGKKRKDYRVTDQGTLTVDDKPVATTIGLKPLKKPEVDSELWIVTLAEPLK
;
A
#
# COMPACT_ATOMS: atom_id res chain seq x y z
N MET A 1 3.83 -3.36 -2.62
CA MET A 1 2.78 -2.56 -1.94
C MET A 1 2.79 -1.05 -2.22
N GLN A 2 1.62 -0.49 -2.50
CA GLN A 2 1.40 0.94 -2.81
C GLN A 2 1.09 1.77 -1.55
N SER A 3 1.19 3.10 -1.60
CA SER A 3 0.98 4.02 -0.47
C SER A 3 0.23 5.27 -0.91
N THR A 4 -0.04 6.20 0.01
CA THR A 4 -0.33 7.62 -0.27
C THR A 4 0.56 8.19 -1.39
N LEU A 5 -0.05 8.94 -2.32
CA LEU A 5 0.66 9.61 -3.41
C LEU A 5 1.65 10.66 -2.86
N ASP A 6 2.88 10.68 -3.40
CA ASP A 6 3.95 11.60 -3.01
C ASP A 6 4.17 12.68 -4.08
N ILE A 7 3.54 13.83 -3.90
CA ILE A 7 3.66 14.99 -4.78
C ILE A 7 4.88 15.80 -4.33
N ASP A 8 5.90 15.85 -5.20
CA ASP A 8 7.17 16.56 -4.99
C ASP A 8 7.91 16.19 -3.69
N GLY A 9 7.68 14.98 -3.15
CA GLY A 9 8.27 14.54 -1.89
C GLY A 9 7.61 15.11 -0.63
N LYS A 10 6.45 15.78 -0.76
CA LYS A 10 5.85 16.60 0.31
C LYS A 10 4.55 16.01 0.87
N SER A 11 3.74 15.33 0.07
CA SER A 11 2.39 14.95 0.50
C SER A 11 2.31 13.59 1.20
N LYS A 12 3.23 12.64 0.93
CA LYS A 12 3.04 11.23 1.37
C LYS A 12 2.77 11.04 2.86
N LYS A 13 3.37 11.87 3.73
CA LYS A 13 3.25 11.69 5.18
C LYS A 13 1.94 12.20 5.75
N GLN A 14 1.22 13.06 5.02
CA GLN A 14 0.03 13.76 5.48
C GLN A 14 -1.22 13.45 4.65
N ALA A 15 -1.08 13.01 3.40
CA ALA A 15 -2.19 12.69 2.52
C ALA A 15 -3.13 11.70 3.22
N ARG A 16 -4.41 12.02 3.31
CA ARG A 16 -5.40 11.24 4.08
C ARG A 16 -6.09 10.15 3.27
N PHE A 17 -5.64 9.96 2.03
CA PHE A 17 -6.14 8.95 1.12
C PHE A 17 -5.02 8.49 0.17
N THR A 18 -5.25 7.36 -0.49
CA THR A 18 -4.56 7.02 -1.74
C THR A 18 -5.57 6.96 -2.88
N ARG A 19 -5.13 7.09 -4.13
CA ARG A 19 -6.04 7.10 -5.28
C ARG A 19 -6.27 5.68 -5.80
N LEU A 20 -7.53 5.32 -5.95
CA LEU A 20 -7.99 4.17 -6.72
C LEU A 20 -8.26 4.63 -8.15
N VAL A 21 -7.62 3.99 -9.12
CA VAL A 21 -7.80 4.30 -10.54
C VAL A 21 -8.73 3.25 -11.14
N SER A 22 -9.83 3.70 -11.73
CA SER A 22 -10.69 2.89 -12.58
C SER A 22 -10.34 3.13 -14.04
N PHE A 23 -10.47 2.08 -14.85
CA PHE A 23 -10.25 2.10 -16.28
C PHE A 23 -11.36 1.27 -16.94
N ASP A 24 -12.10 1.90 -17.85
CA ASP A 24 -13.06 1.23 -18.70
C ASP A 24 -12.36 0.76 -19.98
N PRO A 25 -12.17 -0.56 -20.18
CA PRO A 25 -11.45 -1.08 -21.35
C PRO A 25 -12.23 -0.93 -22.66
N ALA A 26 -13.55 -0.75 -22.61
CA ALA A 26 -14.36 -0.56 -23.83
C ALA A 26 -14.24 0.86 -24.37
N THR A 27 -14.11 1.85 -23.49
CA THR A 27 -14.08 3.29 -23.87
C THR A 27 -12.72 3.95 -23.69
N GLY A 28 -11.80 3.32 -22.96
CA GLY A 28 -10.53 3.90 -22.53
C GLY A 28 -10.68 4.96 -21.44
N LYS A 29 -11.89 5.17 -20.90
CA LYS A 29 -12.16 6.20 -19.88
C LYS A 29 -11.49 5.82 -18.56
N THR A 30 -10.79 6.76 -17.96
CA THR A 30 -10.26 6.64 -16.60
C THR A 30 -11.03 7.52 -15.62
N ALA A 31 -11.01 7.14 -14.35
CA ALA A 31 -11.47 7.96 -13.24
C ALA A 31 -10.67 7.62 -11.98
N MET A 32 -10.42 8.64 -11.15
CA MET A 32 -9.68 8.51 -9.91
C MET A 32 -10.57 8.79 -8.70
N TYR A 33 -10.49 7.95 -7.68
CA TYR A 33 -11.27 8.08 -6.45
C TYR A 33 -10.35 8.01 -5.23
N GLY A 34 -10.62 8.81 -4.20
CA GLY A 34 -9.83 8.76 -2.97
C GLY A 34 -10.29 7.63 -2.05
N TYR A 35 -9.43 6.64 -1.78
CA TYR A 35 -9.61 5.65 -0.72
C TYR A 35 -9.11 6.22 0.61
N PRO A 36 -9.96 6.37 1.65
CA PRO A 36 -9.55 6.91 2.93
C PRO A 36 -8.65 5.91 3.68
N ILE A 37 -7.43 6.32 4.03
CA ILE A 37 -6.55 5.52 4.89
C ILE A 37 -6.89 5.74 6.37
N ASP A 38 -6.56 4.78 7.24
CA ASP A 38 -6.71 4.94 8.70
C ASP A 38 -5.62 5.83 9.30
N GLY A 39 -5.49 7.08 8.84
CA GLY A 39 -4.36 7.96 9.20
C GLY A 39 -4.09 8.05 10.71
N GLU A 40 -5.13 8.06 11.55
CA GLU A 40 -5.02 8.12 13.02
C GLU A 40 -4.38 6.86 13.65
N ALA A 41 -4.33 5.75 12.92
CA ALA A 41 -3.71 4.50 13.34
C ALA A 41 -2.19 4.51 13.15
N TYR A 42 -1.65 5.31 12.23
CA TYR A 42 -0.24 5.26 11.85
C TYR A 42 0.55 6.46 12.39
N SER A 43 1.86 6.29 12.57
CA SER A 43 2.75 7.40 12.92
C SER A 43 2.88 8.41 11.77
N LYS A 44 2.87 7.92 10.54
CA LYS A 44 2.76 8.71 9.31
C LYS A 44 1.73 8.03 8.42
N ASN A 45 0.96 8.82 7.68
CA ASN A 45 0.01 8.28 6.71
C ASN A 45 0.69 7.42 5.63
N SER A 46 1.96 7.70 5.33
CA SER A 46 2.78 6.89 4.42
C SER A 46 3.17 5.52 4.96
N ASP A 47 2.88 5.20 6.22
CA ASP A 47 3.13 3.87 6.78
C ASP A 47 1.99 2.91 6.44
N ALA A 48 0.80 3.45 6.10
CA ALA A 48 -0.29 2.68 5.51
C ALA A 48 0.05 2.26 4.07
N LYS A 49 -0.12 0.98 3.79
CA LYS A 49 0.15 0.36 2.49
C LYS A 49 -1.06 -0.42 1.98
N ILE A 50 -1.20 -0.44 0.66
CA ILE A 50 -2.17 -1.27 -0.04
C ILE A 50 -1.44 -2.53 -0.49
N GLY A 51 -1.87 -3.66 0.04
CA GLY A 51 -1.34 -4.98 -0.26
C GLY A 51 -1.83 -5.49 -1.61
N ASP A 52 -3.15 -5.53 -1.79
CA ASP A 52 -3.80 -5.92 -3.04
C ASP A 52 -5.27 -5.44 -3.07
N ILE A 53 -5.93 -5.54 -4.23
CA ILE A 53 -7.34 -5.24 -4.44
C ILE A 53 -8.01 -6.31 -5.31
N VAL A 54 -9.31 -6.55 -5.10
CA VAL A 54 -10.14 -7.37 -5.98
C VAL A 54 -11.53 -6.77 -6.15
N ALA A 55 -12.04 -6.72 -7.38
CA ALA A 55 -13.37 -6.20 -7.67
C ALA A 55 -14.47 -7.16 -7.20
N ILE A 56 -15.52 -6.62 -6.58
CA ILE A 56 -16.77 -7.34 -6.26
C ILE A 56 -17.80 -7.11 -7.38
N ASP A 57 -17.87 -5.86 -7.83
CA ASP A 57 -18.66 -5.36 -8.97
C ASP A 57 -18.09 -4.00 -9.43
N ASN A 58 -18.82 -3.26 -10.27
CA ASN A 58 -18.37 -1.98 -10.84
C ASN A 58 -18.22 -0.85 -9.81
N GLN A 59 -18.77 -0.98 -8.61
CA GLN A 59 -18.81 0.06 -7.58
C GLN A 59 -18.21 -0.39 -6.25
N HIS A 60 -18.01 -1.69 -6.07
CA HIS A 60 -17.47 -2.26 -4.85
C HIS A 60 -16.21 -3.09 -5.12
N LEU A 61 -15.24 -2.98 -4.23
CA LEU A 61 -14.02 -3.80 -4.23
C LEU A 61 -13.65 -4.20 -2.82
N LEU A 62 -12.81 -5.21 -2.70
CA LEU A 62 -12.04 -5.48 -1.49
C LEU A 62 -10.62 -4.94 -1.65
N LEU A 63 -10.04 -4.52 -0.54
CA LEU A 63 -8.70 -3.97 -0.49
C LEU A 63 -8.01 -4.40 0.81
N ILE A 64 -6.73 -4.74 0.74
CA ILE A 64 -5.88 -4.96 1.92
C ILE A 64 -5.20 -3.64 2.31
N GLU A 65 -5.56 -3.07 3.45
CA GLU A 65 -4.80 -1.99 4.08
C GLU A 65 -3.94 -2.57 5.21
N GLN A 66 -2.64 -2.26 5.18
CA GLN A 66 -1.68 -2.83 6.11
C GLN A 66 -0.54 -1.90 6.46
N GLY A 67 0.23 -2.25 7.49
CA GLY A 67 1.40 -1.53 7.93
C GLY A 67 1.54 -1.49 9.45
N THR A 68 2.72 -1.11 9.92
CA THR A 68 2.99 -0.94 11.35
C THR A 68 2.29 0.32 11.85
N ASN A 69 1.46 0.16 12.87
CA ASN A 69 0.72 1.26 13.49
C ASN A 69 1.63 2.09 14.42
N LYS A 70 1.10 3.17 14.99
CA LYS A 70 1.86 4.07 15.88
C LYS A 70 2.31 3.45 17.22
N ASN A 71 1.82 2.27 17.54
CA ASN A 71 2.18 1.49 18.72
C ASN A 71 3.08 0.28 18.37
N ASP A 72 3.75 0.32 17.21
CA ASP A 72 4.63 -0.73 16.71
C ASP A 72 3.96 -2.09 16.47
N ALA A 73 2.63 -2.13 16.33
CA ALA A 73 1.89 -3.35 15.99
C ALA A 73 1.50 -3.39 14.51
N MET A 74 1.79 -4.52 13.86
CA MET A 74 1.46 -4.73 12.46
C MET A 74 -0.04 -4.94 12.24
N ARG A 75 -0.59 -4.32 11.20
CA ARG A 75 -2.00 -4.44 10.77
C ARG A 75 -2.05 -5.10 9.40
N ASN A 76 -3.01 -6.00 9.18
CA ASN A 76 -3.37 -6.52 7.86
C ASN A 76 -4.90 -6.66 7.81
N LEU A 77 -5.55 -5.62 7.30
CA LEU A 77 -7.00 -5.46 7.34
C LEU A 77 -7.58 -5.53 5.93
N VAL A 78 -8.58 -6.38 5.72
CA VAL A 78 -9.34 -6.39 4.47
C VAL A 78 -10.58 -5.52 4.65
N TYR A 79 -10.69 -4.52 3.80
CA TYR A 79 -11.81 -3.59 3.75
C TYR A 79 -12.66 -3.82 2.50
N LYS A 80 -13.99 -3.77 2.64
CA LYS A 80 -14.89 -3.52 1.52
C LYS A 80 -14.95 -2.03 1.27
N VAL A 81 -14.76 -1.62 0.04
CA VAL A 81 -14.76 -0.22 -0.41
C VAL A 81 -15.95 0.00 -1.34
N ASP A 82 -16.68 1.08 -1.12
CA ASP A 82 -17.81 1.53 -1.94
C ASP A 82 -17.45 2.88 -2.59
N LEU A 83 -17.42 2.88 -3.91
CA LEU A 83 -17.05 4.04 -4.74
C LEU A 83 -18.21 4.99 -5.01
N ARG A 84 -19.47 4.58 -4.79
CA ARG A 84 -20.66 5.40 -5.10
C ARG A 84 -20.65 6.79 -4.46
N PRO A 85 -20.24 6.98 -3.19
CA PRO A 85 -20.21 8.32 -2.60
C PRO A 85 -18.98 9.13 -3.03
N ALA A 86 -17.99 8.53 -3.69
CA ALA A 86 -16.71 9.15 -3.98
C ALA A 86 -16.81 10.18 -5.12
N THR A 87 -16.18 11.33 -4.91
CA THR A 87 -15.99 12.34 -5.96
C THR A 87 -14.87 11.87 -6.90
N GLU A 88 -15.09 11.99 -8.20
CA GLU A 88 -14.04 11.77 -9.21
C GLU A 88 -13.01 12.91 -9.13
N LEU A 89 -11.72 12.55 -9.00
CA LEU A 89 -10.66 13.48 -8.61
C LEU A 89 -9.94 14.16 -9.79
N SER A 90 -10.16 13.76 -11.04
CA SER A 90 -9.42 14.31 -12.19
C SER A 90 -9.63 15.82 -12.34
N ALA A 91 -10.81 16.34 -12.00
CA ALA A 91 -11.08 17.78 -12.00
C ALA A 91 -10.29 18.58 -10.94
N PHE A 92 -9.70 17.90 -9.95
CA PHE A 92 -8.93 18.48 -8.85
C PHE A 92 -7.41 18.29 -9.01
N ASP A 93 -6.97 17.68 -10.12
CA ASP A 93 -5.56 17.41 -10.38
C ASP A 93 -4.83 18.64 -10.93
N LYS A 94 -4.67 19.65 -10.06
CA LYS A 94 -4.13 20.97 -10.41
C LYS A 94 -2.80 21.22 -9.71
N PRO A 95 -1.73 21.59 -10.45
CA PRO A 95 -0.46 21.97 -9.85
C PRO A 95 -0.62 23.02 -8.76
N GLY A 96 -0.13 22.71 -7.55
CA GLY A 96 -0.21 23.59 -6.38
C GLY A 96 -1.53 23.56 -5.60
N ASP A 97 -2.55 22.83 -6.06
CA ASP A 97 -3.87 22.72 -5.42
C ASP A 97 -4.35 21.26 -5.34
N TYR A 98 -3.42 20.33 -5.21
CA TYR A 98 -3.74 18.90 -5.15
C TYR A 98 -4.45 18.52 -3.82
N PRO A 99 -5.51 17.68 -3.86
CA PRO A 99 -6.24 17.28 -2.66
C PRO A 99 -5.40 16.47 -1.66
N GLU A 100 -4.26 15.93 -2.06
CA GLU A 100 -3.31 15.22 -1.19
C GLU A 100 -2.73 16.10 -0.07
N PHE A 101 -2.80 17.42 -0.21
CA PHE A 101 -2.38 18.37 0.82
C PHE A 101 -3.51 18.77 1.78
N ASP A 102 -4.75 18.39 1.48
CA ASP A 102 -5.92 18.83 2.22
C ASP A 102 -6.16 18.00 3.48
N ASP A 103 -6.60 18.69 4.54
CA ASP A 103 -7.20 18.04 5.68
C ASP A 103 -8.66 17.66 5.41
N LYS A 104 -9.30 17.00 6.39
CA LYS A 104 -10.70 16.56 6.28
C LYS A 104 -11.67 17.73 6.03
N LYS A 105 -11.41 18.90 6.63
CA LYS A 105 -12.28 20.07 6.52
C LYS A 105 -12.14 20.70 5.13
N THR A 106 -10.92 20.85 4.63
CA THR A 106 -10.64 21.42 3.30
C THR A 106 -11.20 20.52 2.20
N LEU A 107 -11.02 19.20 2.28
CA LEU A 107 -11.67 18.26 1.34
C LEU A 107 -13.19 18.47 1.29
N ALA A 108 -13.84 18.57 2.46
CA ALA A 108 -15.28 18.80 2.55
C ALA A 108 -15.70 20.16 1.97
N GLN A 109 -14.93 21.23 2.22
CA GLN A 109 -15.18 22.56 1.65
C GLN A 109 -15.06 22.58 0.13
N ARG A 110 -14.17 21.76 -0.44
CA ARG A 110 -14.03 21.55 -1.89
C ARG A 110 -15.10 20.63 -2.49
N GLY A 111 -16.00 20.08 -1.66
CA GLY A 111 -17.01 19.11 -2.10
C GLY A 111 -16.43 17.74 -2.45
N ILE A 112 -15.20 17.44 -2.02
CA ILE A 112 -14.53 16.16 -2.27
C ILE A 112 -14.99 15.15 -1.21
N LYS A 113 -15.67 14.10 -1.67
CA LYS A 113 -16.02 12.94 -0.87
C LYS A 113 -15.07 11.80 -1.22
N LEU A 114 -14.52 11.16 -0.19
CA LEU A 114 -13.74 9.94 -0.35
C LEU A 114 -14.69 8.73 -0.46
N ALA A 115 -14.18 7.62 -0.98
CA ALA A 115 -14.89 6.34 -0.97
C ALA A 115 -15.26 5.93 0.47
N ALA A 116 -16.35 5.20 0.62
CA ALA A 116 -16.70 4.62 1.92
C ALA A 116 -15.97 3.29 2.08
N LYS A 117 -15.61 2.93 3.31
CA LYS A 117 -15.04 1.62 3.62
C LYS A 117 -15.62 1.01 4.89
N SER A 118 -15.69 -0.31 4.93
CA SER A 118 -16.09 -1.09 6.11
C SER A 118 -15.18 -2.29 6.28
N LEU A 119 -14.77 -2.58 7.53
CA LEU A 119 -13.91 -3.73 7.83
C LEU A 119 -14.65 -5.03 7.51
N VAL A 120 -13.99 -5.93 6.78
CA VAL A 120 -14.50 -7.26 6.44
C VAL A 120 -13.79 -8.32 7.28
N VAL A 121 -12.47 -8.26 7.37
CA VAL A 121 -11.69 -9.17 8.21
C VAL A 121 -10.39 -8.52 8.67
N ASP A 122 -10.02 -8.76 9.92
CA ASP A 122 -8.69 -8.49 10.47
C ASP A 122 -7.88 -9.79 10.44
N LEU A 123 -6.91 -9.90 9.52
CA LEU A 123 -6.11 -11.11 9.37
C LEU A 123 -5.26 -11.40 10.62
N ARG A 124 -4.85 -10.36 11.35
CA ARG A 124 -4.06 -10.51 12.58
C ARG A 124 -4.88 -11.19 13.68
N GLN A 125 -6.18 -10.89 13.76
CA GLN A 125 -7.08 -11.58 14.69
C GLN A 125 -7.29 -13.06 14.34
N LEU A 126 -7.11 -13.45 13.07
CA LEU A 126 -7.14 -14.84 12.63
C LEU A 126 -5.79 -15.57 12.79
N GLY A 127 -4.75 -14.87 13.24
CA GLY A 127 -3.43 -15.45 13.49
C GLY A 127 -2.41 -15.24 12.37
N TRP A 128 -2.71 -14.43 11.35
CA TRP A 128 -1.77 -14.11 10.27
C TRP A 128 -0.48 -13.49 10.83
N GLN A 129 0.67 -14.07 10.49
CA GLN A 129 1.98 -13.63 11.01
C GLN A 129 2.78 -12.79 10.02
N GLN A 130 2.59 -13.00 8.71
CA GLN A 130 3.40 -12.37 7.67
C GLN A 130 3.23 -10.85 7.63
N GLU A 131 4.30 -10.08 7.47
CA GLU A 131 4.21 -8.61 7.34
C GLU A 131 3.37 -8.20 6.13
N LYS A 132 3.66 -8.79 4.96
CA LYS A 132 3.04 -8.46 3.68
C LYS A 132 1.95 -9.45 3.33
N ALA A 133 0.69 -9.01 3.35
CA ALA A 133 -0.40 -9.71 2.69
C ALA A 133 -0.54 -9.12 1.29
N GLU A 134 -0.12 -9.88 0.28
CA GLU A 134 -0.05 -9.46 -1.12
C GLU A 134 -0.54 -10.63 -1.98
N GLY A 135 -1.60 -10.37 -2.75
CA GLY A 135 -2.48 -11.38 -3.33
C GLY A 135 -3.79 -11.53 -2.57
N LEU A 136 -4.87 -11.11 -3.22
CA LEU A 136 -6.25 -11.20 -2.74
C LEU A 136 -7.16 -11.66 -3.88
N ALA A 137 -7.91 -12.73 -3.66
CA ALA A 137 -8.91 -13.19 -4.61
C ALA A 137 -10.23 -13.53 -3.93
N LEU A 138 -11.32 -13.31 -4.66
CA LEU A 138 -12.66 -13.75 -4.28
C LEU A 138 -12.85 -15.19 -4.78
N ILE A 139 -13.19 -16.11 -3.88
CA ILE A 139 -13.55 -17.48 -4.25
C ILE A 139 -15.06 -17.54 -4.49
N ASP A 140 -15.83 -16.99 -3.56
CA ASP A 140 -17.28 -16.81 -3.66
C ASP A 140 -17.73 -15.65 -2.76
N ASN A 141 -19.04 -15.48 -2.57
CA ASN A 141 -19.61 -14.37 -1.81
C ASN A 141 -19.23 -14.36 -0.30
N ARG A 142 -18.57 -15.39 0.22
CA ARG A 142 -18.20 -15.54 1.63
C ARG A 142 -16.77 -16.03 1.84
N MET A 143 -16.04 -16.40 0.79
CA MET A 143 -14.67 -16.92 0.90
C MET A 143 -13.67 -16.09 0.11
N LEU A 144 -12.55 -15.79 0.77
CA LEU A 144 -11.40 -15.07 0.20
C LEU A 144 -10.17 -15.97 0.21
N ALA A 145 -9.35 -15.88 -0.84
CA ALA A 145 -7.98 -16.36 -0.82
C ALA A 145 -7.03 -15.19 -0.55
N VAL A 146 -6.09 -15.36 0.38
CA VAL A 146 -5.06 -14.36 0.71
C VAL A 146 -3.68 -15.03 0.68
N THR A 147 -2.71 -14.38 0.06
CA THR A 147 -1.30 -14.81 0.05
C THR A 147 -0.37 -13.76 0.64
N ASN A 148 0.90 -14.12 0.86
CA ASN A 148 1.95 -13.18 1.22
C ASN A 148 2.99 -13.04 0.11
N ASP A 149 3.62 -11.87 0.07
CA ASP A 149 4.88 -11.68 -0.64
C ASP A 149 6.03 -11.78 0.38
N ASN A 150 6.97 -12.68 0.14
CA ASN A 150 8.14 -12.90 0.99
C ASN A 150 9.45 -12.47 0.30
N ASP A 151 9.39 -11.66 -0.76
CA ASP A 151 10.55 -11.25 -1.56
C ASP A 151 11.37 -12.48 -2.02
N PHE A 152 10.69 -13.54 -2.46
CA PHE A 152 11.28 -14.82 -2.85
C PHE A 152 12.06 -15.54 -1.72
N GLY A 153 11.77 -15.21 -0.46
CA GLY A 153 12.45 -15.78 0.70
C GLY A 153 13.87 -15.24 0.91
N VAL A 154 14.23 -14.12 0.28
CA VAL A 154 15.57 -13.51 0.38
C VAL A 154 15.52 -12.02 0.69
N LYS A 155 16.61 -11.49 1.25
CA LYS A 155 16.83 -10.06 1.39
C LYS A 155 18.20 -9.64 0.89
N ALA A 156 18.24 -8.49 0.24
CA ALA A 156 19.50 -7.84 -0.12
C ALA A 156 20.20 -7.31 1.14
N VAL A 157 21.52 -7.51 1.23
CA VAL A 157 22.38 -7.00 2.28
C VAL A 157 23.56 -6.25 1.68
N MET A 158 24.02 -5.19 2.36
CA MET A 158 25.26 -4.51 1.98
C MET A 158 26.44 -5.29 2.58
N GLN A 159 27.44 -5.59 1.78
CA GLN A 159 28.73 -6.13 2.22
C GLN A 159 29.76 -5.01 2.14
N ASN A 160 30.63 -4.89 3.16
CA ASN A 160 31.59 -3.79 3.29
C ASN A 160 30.94 -2.39 3.12
N PRO A 161 29.84 -2.08 3.84
CA PRO A 161 29.21 -0.78 3.71
C PRO A 161 30.15 0.33 4.20
N VAL A 162 30.13 1.47 3.51
CA VAL A 162 30.73 2.72 4.01
C VAL A 162 30.01 3.13 5.28
N GLU A 163 30.78 3.41 6.33
CA GLU A 163 30.26 3.83 7.63
C GLU A 163 29.40 5.09 7.52
N GLY A 164 28.29 5.12 8.26
CA GLY A 164 27.35 6.25 8.27
C GLY A 164 26.47 6.39 7.02
N LYS A 165 26.69 5.60 5.96
CA LYS A 165 25.91 5.66 4.72
C LYS A 165 24.82 4.59 4.70
N LYS A 166 23.62 4.98 4.27
CA LYS A 166 22.45 4.11 4.08
C LYS A 166 22.37 3.66 2.63
N ARG A 167 21.67 2.56 2.33
CA ARG A 167 21.49 2.04 0.96
C ARG A 167 21.10 3.12 -0.06
N LYS A 168 20.22 4.07 0.32
CA LYS A 168 19.75 5.15 -0.57
C LYS A 168 20.83 6.16 -0.99
N ASP A 169 21.95 6.20 -0.25
CA ASP A 169 23.08 7.12 -0.49
C ASP A 169 24.04 6.56 -1.55
N TYR A 170 23.88 5.29 -1.94
CA TYR A 170 24.70 4.65 -2.96
C TYR A 170 24.10 4.89 -4.35
N ARG A 171 24.96 5.02 -5.35
CA ARG A 171 24.60 4.99 -6.78
C ARG A 171 25.35 3.87 -7.47
N VAL A 172 24.82 3.38 -8.57
CA VAL A 172 25.48 2.38 -9.41
C VAL A 172 25.87 3.06 -10.71
N THR A 173 27.12 2.87 -11.14
CA THR A 173 27.57 3.33 -12.45
C THR A 173 27.06 2.40 -13.55
N ASP A 174 27.18 2.83 -14.79
CA ASP A 174 26.97 2.01 -15.99
C ASP A 174 27.80 0.72 -16.00
N GLN A 175 28.98 0.75 -15.38
CA GLN A 175 29.86 -0.40 -15.21
C GLN A 175 29.51 -1.29 -14.00
N GLY A 176 28.41 -1.00 -13.27
CA GLY A 176 27.98 -1.80 -12.12
C GLY A 176 28.77 -1.53 -10.83
N THR A 177 29.62 -0.50 -10.79
CA THR A 177 30.36 -0.13 -9.58
C THR A 177 29.48 0.69 -8.65
N LEU A 178 29.46 0.35 -7.37
CA LEU A 178 28.80 1.20 -6.36
C LEU A 178 29.65 2.42 -6.04
N THR A 179 28.99 3.57 -5.91
CA THR A 179 29.61 4.83 -5.51
C THR A 179 28.87 5.47 -4.34
N VAL A 180 29.59 6.29 -3.58
CA VAL A 180 29.06 7.22 -2.58
C VAL A 180 29.70 8.58 -2.85
N ASP A 181 28.88 9.63 -2.96
CA ASP A 181 29.34 10.98 -3.30
C ASP A 181 30.25 10.95 -4.57
N ASP A 182 29.81 10.19 -5.58
CA ASP A 182 30.47 9.92 -6.86
C ASP A 182 31.84 9.23 -6.79
N LYS A 183 32.25 8.73 -5.62
CA LYS A 183 33.50 7.96 -5.43
C LYS A 183 33.22 6.46 -5.40
N PRO A 184 33.95 5.63 -6.17
CA PRO A 184 33.86 4.17 -6.07
C PRO A 184 34.12 3.66 -4.66
N VAL A 185 33.40 2.61 -4.26
CA VAL A 185 33.53 1.97 -2.94
C VAL A 185 33.67 0.46 -3.09
N ALA A 186 34.31 -0.19 -2.11
CA ALA A 186 34.42 -1.66 -2.06
C ALA A 186 33.11 -2.36 -1.66
N THR A 187 32.04 -1.58 -1.42
CA THR A 187 30.73 -2.11 -1.04
C THR A 187 30.13 -2.92 -2.18
N THR A 188 29.55 -4.07 -1.86
CA THR A 188 28.77 -4.90 -2.79
C THR A 188 27.40 -5.23 -2.20
N ILE A 189 26.49 -5.72 -3.05
CA ILE A 189 25.16 -6.21 -2.64
C ILE A 189 25.20 -7.73 -2.65
N GLY A 190 24.92 -8.35 -1.50
CA GLY A 190 24.69 -9.79 -1.38
C GLY A 190 23.23 -10.12 -1.14
N LEU A 191 22.86 -11.39 -1.26
CA LEU A 191 21.55 -11.91 -0.86
C LEU A 191 21.71 -12.81 0.37
N LYS A 192 20.77 -12.73 1.31
CA LYS A 192 20.66 -13.67 2.44
C LYS A 192 19.24 -14.23 2.49
N PRO A 193 19.07 -15.52 2.85
CA PRO A 193 17.75 -16.08 3.08
C PRO A 193 17.07 -15.39 4.27
N LEU A 194 15.75 -15.27 4.19
CA LEU A 194 14.91 -14.92 5.33
C LEU A 194 14.83 -16.07 6.33
N LYS A 195 14.34 -15.79 7.53
CA LYS A 195 14.09 -16.79 8.58
C LYS A 195 12.59 -17.01 8.71
N LYS A 196 12.17 -18.15 9.27
CA LYS A 196 10.77 -18.34 9.63
C LYS A 196 10.32 -17.29 10.67
N PRO A 197 9.08 -16.80 10.60
CA PRO A 197 8.06 -17.16 9.60
C PRO A 197 8.20 -16.40 8.26
N GLU A 198 9.00 -15.35 8.17
CA GLU A 198 9.12 -14.46 6.99
C GLU A 198 9.49 -15.17 5.67
N VAL A 199 10.19 -16.31 5.74
CA VAL A 199 10.57 -17.09 4.56
C VAL A 199 9.40 -17.92 3.98
N ASP A 200 8.38 -18.21 4.78
CA ASP A 200 7.30 -19.11 4.38
C ASP A 200 6.36 -18.41 3.39
N SER A 201 5.96 -19.13 2.34
CA SER A 201 4.84 -18.75 1.48
C SER A 201 3.56 -19.39 2.01
N GLU A 202 2.54 -18.57 2.22
CA GLU A 202 1.27 -18.95 2.81
C GLU A 202 0.13 -18.63 1.83
N LEU A 203 -0.85 -19.54 1.78
CA LEU A 203 -2.14 -19.34 1.14
C LEU A 203 -3.20 -19.61 2.20
N TRP A 204 -4.00 -18.60 2.53
CA TRP A 204 -5.10 -18.70 3.48
C TRP A 204 -6.42 -18.66 2.73
N ILE A 205 -7.33 -19.55 3.12
CA ILE A 205 -8.73 -19.48 2.73
C ILE A 205 -9.51 -18.96 3.93
N VAL A 206 -10.03 -17.75 3.81
CA VAL A 206 -10.74 -17.06 4.90
C VAL A 206 -12.23 -17.14 4.62
N THR A 207 -12.98 -17.74 5.55
CA THR A 207 -14.45 -17.71 5.53
C THR A 207 -14.95 -16.51 6.32
N LEU A 208 -15.72 -15.64 5.69
CA LEU A 208 -16.27 -14.43 6.28
C LEU A 208 -17.47 -14.74 7.17
N ALA A 209 -17.66 -13.96 8.23
CA ALA A 209 -18.82 -14.08 9.10
C ALA A 209 -20.12 -13.81 8.33
N GLU A 210 -20.12 -12.77 7.49
CA GLU A 210 -21.25 -12.36 6.65
C GLU A 210 -20.88 -12.38 5.16
N PRO A 211 -21.86 -12.61 4.26
CA PRO A 211 -21.63 -12.51 2.82
C PRO A 211 -21.32 -11.06 2.37
N LEU A 212 -20.60 -10.92 1.26
CA LEU A 212 -20.22 -9.61 0.70
C LEU A 212 -21.34 -8.93 -0.09
N LYS A 213 -22.28 -9.71 -0.64
CA LYS A 213 -23.47 -9.29 -1.38
C LYS A 213 -24.72 -9.80 -0.68
#